data_AF-A0A8H6WFI8-F1
#
_entry.id   AF-A0A8H6WFI8-F1
#
_cell.length_a   1.000
_cell.length_b   1.000
_cell.length_c   1.000
_cell.angle_alpha   90.00
_cell.angle_beta   90.00
_cell.angle_gamma   90.00
#
_symmetry.space_group_name_H-M   'P 1'
#
loop_
_entity.id
_entity.type
_entity.pdbx_description
1 polymer ?
#
loop_
_entity_poly.entity_id
_entity_poly.type
_entity_poly.pdbx_seq_one_letter_code
_entity_poly.pdbx_strand_id
1 'polypeptide(L)'
;MCGIRPRQQNPATCATFNVLETFRFLRSIANINVQDYVRTLEKLTDSTGLEKVPDRRVAFGRMARQYSYLKMMKRGGRGHEANGIVTTPPGGLAVRCWACPDASRNLPSGWDKVPESKAYLYKLMLAFDANFRLKNKLRAGERMDPALTDGLGYPSRSGPYKEHIKTLVDEKDVSAL
;
A
#
# COMPACT_ATOMS: atom_id res chain seq x y z
N MET A 1 9.79 11.81 14.12
CA MET A 1 10.88 12.03 13.15
C MET A 1 11.18 10.72 12.44
N CYS A 2 10.86 10.61 11.14
CA CYS A 2 11.16 9.40 10.37
C CYS A 2 12.66 9.42 10.04
N GLY A 3 13.45 8.56 10.69
CA GLY A 3 14.90 8.49 10.49
C GLY A 3 15.24 8.20 9.03
N ILE A 4 15.75 9.19 8.33
CA ILE A 4 16.32 9.05 7.00
C ILE A 4 17.55 8.14 7.14
N ARG A 5 17.59 7.02 6.41
CA ARG A 5 18.72 6.08 6.53
C ARG A 5 20.02 6.74 6.04
N PRO A 6 21.20 6.35 6.55
CA PRO A 6 22.48 6.95 6.18
C PRO A 6 22.78 6.96 4.67
N ARG A 7 22.24 6.01 3.87
CA ARG A 7 22.41 6.03 2.39
C ARG A 7 21.62 7.12 1.65
N GLN A 8 20.68 7.82 2.30
CA GLN A 8 19.95 8.91 1.66
C GLN A 8 20.68 10.26 1.72
N GLN A 9 21.69 10.40 2.59
CA GLN A 9 22.47 11.63 2.70
C GLN A 9 23.57 11.74 1.63
N ASN A 10 23.99 10.60 1.04
CA ASN A 10 24.92 10.57 -0.09
C ASN A 10 24.49 9.50 -1.11
N PRO A 11 23.54 9.80 -2.02
CA PRO A 11 23.00 8.81 -2.95
C PRO A 11 23.99 8.50 -4.08
N ALA A 12 24.43 7.25 -4.18
CA ALA A 12 25.26 6.75 -5.28
C ALA A 12 24.45 6.20 -6.49
N THR A 13 23.12 6.37 -6.48
CA THR A 13 22.22 5.89 -7.54
C THR A 13 20.96 6.73 -7.55
N CYS A 14 20.49 7.12 -8.74
CA CYS A 14 19.25 7.85 -8.96
C CYS A 14 18.41 7.18 -10.06
N ALA A 15 17.11 7.46 -10.08
CA ALA A 15 16.21 7.10 -11.16
C ALA A 15 15.33 8.32 -11.49
N THR A 16 14.97 8.48 -12.76
CA THR A 16 14.05 9.53 -13.18
C THR A 16 12.62 9.19 -12.78
N PHE A 17 11.76 10.20 -12.63
CA PHE A 17 10.34 9.97 -12.33
C PHE A 17 9.63 9.19 -13.44
N ASN A 18 10.03 9.37 -14.70
CA ASN A 18 9.47 8.63 -15.83
C ASN A 18 9.71 7.13 -15.66
N VAL A 19 10.93 6.71 -15.30
CA VAL A 19 11.24 5.29 -15.07
C VAL A 19 10.43 4.73 -13.89
N LEU A 20 10.31 5.49 -12.80
CA LEU A 20 9.54 5.08 -11.62
C LEU A 20 8.03 4.98 -11.91
N GLU A 21 7.52 5.84 -12.78
CA GLU A 21 6.13 5.84 -13.23
C GLU A 21 5.84 4.66 -14.15
N THR A 22 6.68 4.42 -15.15
CA THR A 22 6.59 3.24 -16.03
C THR A 22 6.60 1.95 -15.21
N PHE A 23 7.53 1.82 -14.27
CA PHE A 23 7.57 0.65 -13.37
C PHE A 23 6.29 0.50 -12.55
N ARG A 24 5.74 1.60 -12.01
CA ARG A 24 4.51 1.57 -11.21
C ARG A 24 3.32 1.04 -12.04
N PHE A 25 3.19 1.47 -13.29
CA PHE A 25 2.13 0.97 -14.18
C PHE A 25 2.34 -0.48 -14.56
N LEU A 26 3.55 -0.86 -14.98
CA LEU A 26 3.90 -2.23 -15.35
C LEU A 26 3.72 -3.21 -14.18
N ARG A 27 4.04 -2.80 -12.96
CA ARG A 27 3.78 -3.58 -11.75
C ARG A 27 2.28 -3.80 -11.52
N SER A 28 1.44 -2.82 -11.85
CA SER A 28 -0.01 -2.91 -11.66
C SER A 28 -0.72 -3.71 -12.74
N ILE A 29 -0.27 -3.58 -14.00
CA ILE A 29 -0.93 -4.17 -15.17
C ILE A 29 -0.36 -5.55 -15.49
N ALA A 30 0.96 -5.66 -15.54
CA ALA A 30 1.67 -6.87 -15.97
C ALA A 30 2.29 -7.66 -14.80
N ASN A 31 2.04 -7.25 -13.55
CA ASN A 31 2.57 -7.89 -12.34
C ASN A 31 4.10 -8.06 -12.34
N ILE A 32 4.82 -7.14 -12.97
CA ILE A 32 6.28 -7.17 -13.06
C ILE A 32 6.90 -6.88 -11.69
N ASN A 33 7.93 -7.64 -11.32
CA ASN A 33 8.70 -7.41 -10.09
C ASN A 33 9.92 -6.50 -10.34
N VAL A 34 10.55 -6.02 -9.25
CA VAL A 34 11.69 -5.10 -9.33
C VAL A 34 12.90 -5.72 -10.04
N GLN A 35 13.12 -7.02 -9.87
CA GLN A 35 14.26 -7.71 -10.48
C GLN A 35 14.13 -7.74 -11.99
N ASP A 36 12.97 -8.16 -12.49
CA ASP A 36 12.73 -8.27 -13.93
C ASP A 36 12.76 -6.90 -14.59
N TYR A 37 12.19 -5.87 -13.96
CA TYR A 37 12.24 -4.52 -14.51
C TYR A 37 13.66 -3.95 -14.61
N VAL A 38 14.49 -4.12 -13.56
CA VAL A 38 15.89 -3.68 -13.59
C VAL A 38 16.69 -4.45 -14.64
N ARG A 39 16.48 -5.77 -14.75
CA ARG A 39 17.09 -6.58 -15.81
C ARG A 39 16.68 -6.14 -17.21
N THR A 40 15.43 -5.72 -17.39
CA THR A 40 14.99 -5.16 -18.67
C THR A 40 15.74 -3.87 -19.00
N LEU A 41 15.95 -2.98 -18.02
CA LEU A 41 16.74 -1.76 -18.22
C LEU A 41 18.21 -2.07 -18.57
N GLU A 42 18.80 -3.06 -17.89
CA GLU A 42 20.15 -3.56 -18.20
C GLU A 42 20.21 -4.06 -19.64
N LYS A 43 19.29 -4.93 -20.06
CA LYS A 43 19.26 -5.50 -21.43
C LYS A 43 18.94 -4.48 -22.54
N LEU A 44 18.19 -3.41 -22.21
CA LEU A 44 17.96 -2.30 -23.15
C LEU A 44 19.21 -1.46 -23.36
N THR A 45 20.12 -1.44 -22.39
CA THR A 45 21.38 -0.67 -22.44
C THR A 45 22.50 -1.51 -23.06
N ASP A 46 22.66 -2.74 -22.58
CA ASP A 46 23.58 -3.74 -23.12
C ASP A 46 22.88 -5.11 -23.19
N SER A 47 22.51 -5.52 -24.39
CA SER A 47 21.89 -6.82 -24.65
C SER A 47 22.91 -7.96 -24.72
N THR A 48 24.21 -7.65 -24.85
CA THR A 48 25.28 -8.63 -24.96
C THR A 48 25.71 -9.17 -23.61
N GLY A 49 25.52 -8.39 -22.54
CA GLY A 49 25.91 -8.76 -21.18
C GLY A 49 27.42 -8.87 -21.00
N LEU A 50 28.20 -8.25 -21.89
CA LEU A 50 29.66 -8.24 -21.84
C LEU A 50 30.15 -7.35 -20.69
N GLU A 51 29.41 -6.27 -20.38
CA GLU A 51 29.73 -5.40 -19.26
C GLU A 51 29.05 -5.84 -17.97
N LYS A 52 29.84 -5.93 -16.90
CA LYS A 52 29.32 -6.25 -15.56
C LYS A 52 28.71 -5.00 -14.92
N VAL A 53 27.38 -4.91 -14.95
CA VAL A 53 26.63 -3.85 -14.26
C VAL A 53 26.46 -4.20 -12.77
N PRO A 54 26.75 -3.28 -11.83
CA PRO A 54 26.49 -3.49 -10.40
C PRO A 54 24.99 -3.62 -10.08
N ASP A 55 24.60 -4.51 -9.15
CA ASP A 55 23.20 -4.70 -8.75
C ASP A 55 22.55 -3.40 -8.22
N ARG A 56 21.57 -2.87 -8.96
CA ARG A 56 20.79 -1.68 -8.57
C ARG A 56 19.39 -2.01 -8.03
N ARG A 57 19.00 -3.27 -7.96
CA ARG A 57 17.65 -3.74 -7.59
C ARG A 57 17.18 -3.24 -6.23
N VAL A 58 18.05 -3.30 -5.21
CA VAL A 58 17.70 -2.84 -3.85
C VAL A 58 17.50 -1.33 -3.80
N ALA A 59 18.37 -0.57 -4.49
CA ALA A 59 18.24 0.88 -4.58
C ALA A 59 16.97 1.28 -5.34
N PHE A 60 16.74 0.65 -6.49
CA PHE A 60 15.54 0.87 -7.30
C PHE A 60 14.25 0.52 -6.54
N GLY A 61 14.21 -0.62 -5.87
CA GLY A 61 13.04 -1.03 -5.08
C GLY A 61 12.70 -0.04 -3.96
N ARG A 62 13.70 0.57 -3.33
CA ARG A 62 13.49 1.65 -2.35
C ARG A 62 12.90 2.90 -3.00
N MET A 63 13.49 3.36 -4.11
CA MET A 63 12.98 4.51 -4.86
C MET A 63 11.54 4.28 -5.34
N ALA A 64 11.24 3.11 -5.90
CA ALA A 64 9.90 2.74 -6.36
C ALA A 64 8.87 2.72 -5.23
N ARG A 65 9.27 2.25 -4.04
CA ARG A 65 8.42 2.27 -2.85
C ARG A 65 8.16 3.68 -2.34
N GLN A 66 9.19 4.52 -2.25
CA GLN A 66 9.06 5.92 -1.87
C GLN A 66 8.20 6.69 -2.86
N TYR A 67 8.41 6.48 -4.16
CA TYR A 67 7.59 7.07 -5.21
C TYR A 67 6.13 6.64 -5.10
N SER A 68 5.87 5.35 -4.84
CA SER A 68 4.51 4.86 -4.64
C SER A 68 3.81 5.51 -3.45
N TYR A 69 4.54 5.71 -2.35
CA TYR A 69 4.07 6.46 -1.18
C TYR A 69 3.75 7.91 -1.50
N LEU A 70 4.63 8.61 -2.23
CA LEU A 70 4.39 9.99 -2.67
C LEU A 70 3.14 10.10 -3.56
N LYS A 71 2.94 9.15 -4.49
CA LYS A 71 1.73 9.11 -5.32
C LYS A 71 0.46 8.86 -4.48
N MET A 72 0.54 8.04 -3.42
CA MET A 72 -0.59 7.85 -2.49
C MET A 72 -0.92 9.16 -1.74
N MET A 73 0.10 9.85 -1.23
CA MET A 73 -0.07 11.13 -0.54
C MET A 73 -0.64 12.22 -1.45
N LYS A 74 -0.13 12.30 -2.69
CA LYS A 74 -0.64 13.21 -3.72
C LYS A 74 -2.11 12.92 -4.03
N ARG A 75 -2.48 11.65 -4.21
CA ARG A 75 -3.87 11.25 -4.46
C ARG A 75 -4.80 11.58 -3.28
N GLY A 76 -4.31 11.46 -2.06
CA GLY A 76 -5.06 11.85 -0.86
C GLY A 76 -5.10 13.35 -0.58
N GLY A 77 -4.57 14.20 -1.48
CA GLY A 77 -4.57 15.65 -1.29
C GLY A 77 -3.69 16.15 -0.14
N ARG A 78 -2.86 15.28 0.47
CA ARG A 78 -2.12 15.59 1.71
C ARG A 78 -1.04 16.65 1.54
N GLY A 79 -0.68 16.99 0.29
CA GLY A 79 0.23 18.11 0.00
C GLY A 79 -0.42 19.49 0.16
N HIS A 80 -1.75 19.58 0.19
CA HIS A 80 -2.49 20.84 0.33
C HIS A 80 -2.86 21.17 1.77
N GLU A 81 -2.65 20.23 2.69
CA GLU A 81 -2.90 20.43 4.12
C GLU A 81 -1.62 20.78 4.87
N ALA A 82 -1.71 21.72 5.81
CA ALA A 82 -0.60 22.03 6.71
C ALA A 82 -0.19 20.77 7.48
N ASN A 83 1.10 20.42 7.39
CA ASN A 83 1.65 19.18 7.94
C ASN A 83 0.91 17.91 7.48
N GLY A 84 0.27 17.94 6.29
CA GLY A 84 -0.68 16.93 5.84
C GLY A 84 -0.18 15.49 5.88
N ILE A 85 1.12 15.25 5.67
CA ILE A 85 1.75 13.94 5.83
C ILE A 85 1.65 13.44 7.28
N VAL A 86 2.01 14.29 8.25
CA VAL A 86 2.04 13.95 9.68
C VAL A 86 0.62 13.85 10.23
N THR A 87 -0.27 14.73 9.79
CA THR A 87 -1.66 14.82 10.24
C THR A 87 -2.60 13.85 9.52
N THR A 88 -2.10 13.00 8.63
CA THR A 88 -2.95 12.02 7.92
C THR A 88 -3.61 11.07 8.93
N PRO A 89 -4.95 11.03 9.02
CA PRO A 89 -5.62 10.15 9.98
C PRO A 89 -5.47 8.67 9.58
N PRO A 90 -5.67 7.73 10.52
CA PRO A 90 -5.81 6.32 10.17
C PRO A 90 -6.83 6.12 9.04
N GLY A 91 -6.47 5.34 8.03
CA GLY A 91 -7.32 5.12 6.86
C GLY A 91 -7.48 6.33 5.92
N GLY A 92 -6.81 7.46 6.18
CA GLY A 92 -6.97 8.69 5.40
C GLY A 92 -6.52 8.61 3.93
N LEU A 93 -5.76 7.57 3.56
CA LEU A 93 -5.33 7.29 2.17
C LEU A 93 -6.10 6.11 1.54
N ALA A 94 -7.03 5.50 2.27
CA ALA A 94 -7.87 4.44 1.74
C ALA A 94 -8.84 5.03 0.70
N VAL A 95 -8.97 4.37 -0.46
CA VAL A 95 -9.98 4.76 -1.44
C VAL A 95 -11.33 4.25 -0.94
N ARG A 96 -12.27 5.16 -0.68
CA ARG A 96 -13.62 4.81 -0.26
C ARG A 96 -14.34 4.16 -1.45
N CYS A 97 -15.14 3.13 -1.17
CA CYS A 97 -15.98 2.52 -2.19
C CYS A 97 -17.21 3.40 -2.41
N TRP A 98 -17.45 3.82 -3.66
CA TRP A 98 -18.63 4.62 -4.01
C TRP A 98 -19.93 3.82 -4.01
N ALA A 99 -19.84 2.50 -4.18
CA ALA A 99 -20.99 1.60 -4.17
C ALA A 99 -21.39 1.16 -2.75
N CYS A 100 -20.50 1.27 -1.76
CA CYS A 100 -20.85 0.94 -0.39
C CYS A 100 -21.85 1.97 0.16
N PRO A 101 -22.95 1.55 0.79
CA PRO A 101 -23.91 2.47 1.39
C PRO A 101 -23.27 3.29 2.50
N ASP A 102 -23.39 4.61 2.41
CA ASP A 102 -22.90 5.62 3.34
C ASP A 102 -24.00 6.66 3.56
N ALA A 103 -24.57 6.65 4.77
CA ALA A 103 -25.65 7.53 5.18
C ALA A 103 -25.32 9.03 5.03
N SER A 104 -24.04 9.39 5.07
CA SER A 104 -23.59 10.78 4.94
C SER A 104 -23.39 11.25 3.50
N ARG A 105 -23.49 10.35 2.50
CA ARG A 105 -23.05 10.65 1.12
C ARG A 105 -23.98 10.19 0.02
N ASN A 106 -24.33 8.90 -0.01
CA ASN A 106 -24.96 8.28 -1.17
C ASN A 106 -26.30 7.59 -0.86
N LEU A 107 -26.75 7.62 0.40
CA LEU A 107 -28.10 7.17 0.76
C LEU A 107 -29.11 8.33 0.72
N PRO A 108 -30.33 8.11 0.21
CA PRO A 108 -31.38 9.12 0.21
C PRO A 108 -31.89 9.38 1.63
N SER A 109 -32.49 10.54 1.86
CA SER A 109 -33.15 10.83 3.15
C SER A 109 -34.27 9.83 3.43
N GLY A 110 -34.37 9.35 4.66
CA GLY A 110 -35.36 8.35 5.07
C GLY A 110 -35.05 6.91 4.62
N TRP A 111 -33.83 6.64 4.15
CA TRP A 111 -33.35 5.28 3.85
C TRP A 111 -33.52 4.31 5.02
N ASP A 112 -33.47 4.81 6.25
CA ASP A 112 -33.59 4.10 7.52
C ASP A 112 -35.04 3.81 7.93
N LYS A 113 -36.01 4.50 7.30
CA LYS A 113 -37.45 4.41 7.61
C LYS A 113 -38.24 3.59 6.59
N VAL A 114 -37.56 2.98 5.61
CA VAL A 114 -38.25 2.16 4.62
C VAL A 114 -38.80 0.88 5.27
N PRO A 115 -39.91 0.33 4.76
CA PRO A 115 -40.41 -0.96 5.24
C PRO A 115 -39.33 -2.03 5.14
N GLU A 116 -39.33 -3.00 6.06
CA GLU A 116 -38.34 -4.07 6.12
C GLU A 116 -38.22 -4.83 4.79
N SER A 117 -39.34 -5.01 4.08
CA SER A 117 -39.39 -5.62 2.75
C SER A 117 -38.56 -4.89 1.69
N LYS A 118 -38.17 -3.62 1.92
CA LYS A 118 -37.34 -2.79 1.03
C LYS A 118 -35.97 -2.45 1.62
N ALA A 119 -35.68 -2.84 2.86
CA ALA A 119 -34.41 -2.52 3.53
C ALA A 119 -33.19 -3.09 2.79
N TYR A 120 -33.37 -4.16 2.01
CA TYR A 120 -32.31 -4.77 1.19
C TYR A 120 -31.71 -3.81 0.15
N LEU A 121 -32.44 -2.76 -0.27
CA LEU A 121 -31.98 -1.77 -1.25
C LEU A 121 -30.81 -0.91 -0.72
N TYR A 122 -30.69 -0.76 0.60
CA TYR A 122 -29.68 0.08 1.24
C TYR A 122 -28.70 -0.73 2.10
N LYS A 123 -28.77 -2.06 2.04
CA LYS A 123 -27.95 -2.94 2.86
C LYS A 123 -26.52 -3.03 2.32
N LEU A 124 -25.54 -2.97 3.22
CA LEU A 124 -24.15 -3.22 2.88
C LEU A 124 -23.98 -4.72 2.53
N MET A 125 -23.69 -5.00 1.27
CA MET A 125 -23.32 -6.34 0.82
C MET A 125 -21.80 -6.49 0.90
N LEU A 126 -21.33 -7.30 1.84
CA LEU A 126 -19.92 -7.66 1.97
C LEU A 126 -19.70 -9.01 1.31
N ALA A 127 -19.12 -8.98 0.11
CA ALA A 127 -18.60 -10.17 -0.54
C ALA A 127 -17.11 -10.29 -0.20
N PHE A 128 -16.75 -11.29 0.59
CA PHE A 128 -15.36 -11.61 0.87
C PHE A 128 -14.92 -12.71 -0.09
N ASP A 129 -14.09 -12.34 -1.07
CA ASP A 129 -13.32 -13.34 -1.80
C ASP A 129 -12.21 -13.83 -0.87
N ALA A 130 -12.35 -15.05 -0.33
CA ALA A 130 -11.40 -15.64 0.60
C ALA A 130 -10.01 -15.93 -0.04
N ASN A 131 -9.79 -15.58 -1.31
CA ASN A 131 -8.48 -15.65 -1.97
C ASN A 131 -7.50 -14.53 -1.56
N PHE A 132 -7.67 -13.90 -0.39
CA PHE A 132 -6.68 -12.98 0.15
C PHE A 132 -5.40 -13.71 0.52
N ARG A 133 -4.45 -13.79 -0.42
CA ARG A 133 -3.06 -14.17 -0.11
C ARG A 133 -2.34 -13.02 0.57
N LEU A 134 -2.72 -12.70 1.81
CA LEU A 134 -1.95 -11.79 2.65
C LEU A 134 -0.70 -12.52 3.14
N LYS A 135 0.36 -12.51 2.33
CA LYS A 135 1.64 -13.09 2.75
C LYS A 135 2.21 -12.25 3.89
N ASN A 136 2.00 -12.69 5.12
CA ASN A 136 2.60 -12.11 6.31
C ASN A 136 4.09 -12.46 6.31
N LYS A 137 4.88 -11.76 5.49
CA LYS A 137 6.32 -11.95 5.47
C LYS A 137 6.89 -11.33 6.73
N LEU A 138 7.45 -12.17 7.60
CA LEU A 138 8.33 -11.74 8.69
C LEU A 138 9.37 -10.79 8.10
N ARG A 139 9.33 -9.53 8.55
CA ARG A 139 10.33 -8.53 8.16
C ARG A 139 11.50 -8.67 9.11
N ALA A 140 12.73 -8.50 8.60
CA ALA A 140 13.97 -8.60 9.37
C ALA A 140 14.13 -7.52 10.49
N GLY A 141 13.07 -6.75 10.77
CA GLY A 141 13.02 -5.75 11.84
C GLY A 141 12.43 -4.42 11.36
N GLU A 142 11.57 -3.82 12.19
CA GLU A 142 10.90 -2.54 11.92
C GLU A 142 11.89 -1.37 11.80
N ARG A 143 13.03 -1.46 12.49
CA ARG A 143 14.15 -0.50 12.39
C ARG A 143 14.82 -0.53 11.01
N MET A 144 14.97 -1.72 10.44
CA MET A 144 15.63 -1.92 9.14
C MET A 144 14.66 -1.80 7.97
N ASP A 145 13.35 -1.86 8.20
CA ASP A 145 12.36 -1.61 7.16
C ASP A 145 11.06 -0.99 7.70
N PRO A 146 11.09 0.31 8.08
CA PRO A 146 9.93 0.96 8.69
C PRO A 146 8.80 1.06 7.67
N ALA A 147 7.55 0.85 8.10
CA ALA A 147 6.39 1.05 7.24
C ALA A 147 6.25 2.53 6.84
N LEU A 148 5.96 2.79 5.56
CA LEU A 148 5.71 4.17 5.09
C LEU A 148 4.25 4.59 5.26
N THR A 149 3.34 3.62 5.29
CA THR A 149 1.88 3.83 5.28
C THR A 149 1.22 3.11 6.45
N ASP A 150 1.89 3.02 7.61
CA ASP A 150 1.37 2.27 8.76
C ASP A 150 -0.01 2.79 9.19
N GLY A 151 -1.04 1.97 8.98
CA GLY A 151 -2.42 2.34 9.24
C GLY A 151 -2.99 3.50 8.41
N LEU A 152 -2.30 4.00 7.39
CA LEU A 152 -2.79 5.13 6.59
C LEU A 152 -3.71 4.70 5.45
N GLY A 153 -3.62 3.44 5.02
CA GLY A 153 -4.47 2.84 3.99
C GLY A 153 -5.53 1.91 4.57
N TYR A 154 -5.85 0.82 3.86
CA TYR A 154 -6.78 -0.21 4.34
C TYR A 154 -6.28 -1.02 5.56
N PRO A 155 -4.99 -1.41 5.65
CA PRO A 155 -4.51 -2.14 6.82
C PRO A 155 -4.59 -1.30 8.09
N SER A 156 -4.86 -1.93 9.23
CA SER A 156 -4.78 -1.29 10.55
C SER A 156 -3.35 -0.88 10.90
N ARG A 157 -3.21 0.00 11.89
CA ARG A 157 -1.89 0.35 12.46
C ARG A 157 -1.26 -0.86 13.10
N SER A 158 0.05 -1.03 12.91
CA SER A 158 0.79 -2.20 13.40
C SER A 158 0.75 -2.33 14.93
N GLY A 159 0.83 -1.23 15.68
CA GLY A 159 0.80 -1.25 17.15
C GLY A 159 -0.49 -1.85 17.72
N PRO A 160 -1.66 -1.22 17.50
CA PRO A 160 -2.95 -1.74 17.96
C PRO A 160 -3.25 -3.15 17.45
N TYR A 161 -2.81 -3.48 16.22
CA TYR A 161 -2.99 -4.83 15.68
C TYR A 161 -2.17 -5.88 16.44
N LYS A 162 -0.92 -5.58 16.80
CA LYS A 162 -0.09 -6.47 17.62
C LYS A 162 -0.66 -6.65 19.03
N GLU A 163 -1.24 -5.60 19.61
CA GLU A 163 -1.93 -5.67 20.91
C GLU A 163 -3.16 -6.57 20.84
N HIS A 164 -3.97 -6.42 19.79
CA HIS A 164 -5.13 -7.27 19.56
C HIS A 164 -4.74 -8.74 19.34
N ILE A 165 -3.69 -9.03 18.57
CA ILE A 165 -3.25 -10.44 18.40
C ILE A 165 -2.88 -11.10 19.73
N LYS A 166 -2.31 -10.34 20.68
CA LYS A 166 -1.96 -10.89 22.00
C LYS A 166 -3.17 -11.36 22.81
N THR A 167 -4.36 -10.82 22.55
CA THR A 167 -5.59 -11.26 23.24
C THR A 167 -6.14 -12.56 22.67
N LEU A 168 -5.67 -12.99 21.49
CA LEU A 168 -6.19 -14.15 20.75
C LEU A 168 -5.27 -15.37 20.84
N VAL A 169 -4.22 -15.32 21.67
CA VAL A 169 -3.20 -16.38 21.74
C VAL A 169 -3.78 -17.73 22.22
N ASP A 170 -4.85 -17.69 23.02
CA ASP A 170 -5.51 -18.87 23.56
C ASP A 170 -6.68 -19.39 22.70
N GLU A 171 -7.04 -18.68 21.63
CA GLU A 171 -8.09 -19.13 20.72
C GLU A 171 -7.57 -20.28 19.85
N LYS A 172 -8.27 -21.41 19.87
CA LYS A 172 -7.97 -22.52 18.97
C LYS A 172 -8.30 -22.09 17.55
N ASP A 173 -7.31 -22.14 16.67
CA ASP A 173 -7.51 -21.98 15.23
C ASP A 173 -8.65 -22.91 14.78
N VAL A 174 -9.72 -22.32 14.26
CA VAL A 174 -10.81 -23.09 13.66
C VAL A 174 -10.29 -23.59 12.32
N SER A 175 -9.85 -24.84 12.28
CA SER A 175 -9.49 -25.52 11.04
C SER A 175 -10.68 -25.43 10.09
N ALA A 176 -10.57 -24.61 9.05
CA ALA A 176 -11.53 -24.62 7.95
C ALA A 176 -11.47 -26.00 7.29
N LEU A 177 -12.63 -26.66 7.24
CA LEU A 177 -12.87 -27.93 6.54
C LEU A 177 -12.44 -27.85 5.07
#